data_AF-A0AAQ2S5Q2-F1
#
_entry.id   AF-A0AAQ2S5Q2-F1
#
_cell.length_a   1.000
_cell.length_b   1.000
_cell.length_c   1.000
_cell.angle_alpha   90.00
_cell.angle_beta   90.00
_cell.angle_gamma   90.00
#
_symmetry.space_group_name_H-M   'P 1'
#
loop_
_entity.id
_entity.type
_entity.pdbx_description
1 polymer ?
#
loop_
_entity_poly.entity_id
_entity_poly.type
_entity_poly.pdbx_seq_one_letter_code
_entity_poly.pdbx_strand_id
1 'polypeptide(L)'
;METTMTGPHALQWAKEISKLPDGCFTIAFFPYSRQKGEASAKLVIREGGKYRTQLPHERFSIDGENLFLFTDANGEPKMCYRILIRYMGFPQDNFKLHKIDWL
;
A
#
# COMPACT_ATOMS: atom_id res chain seq x y z
N MET A 1 -14.53 -1.10 17.75
CA MET A 1 -15.22 -1.11 16.44
C MET A 1 -14.15 -1.08 15.36
N GLU A 2 -14.01 -2.18 14.62
CA GLU A 2 -13.14 -2.28 13.45
C GLU A 2 -13.77 -1.45 12.33
N THR A 3 -13.05 -0.45 11.81
CA THR A 3 -13.58 0.45 10.77
C THR A 3 -13.16 -0.11 9.43
N THR A 4 -14.09 -0.71 8.69
CA THR A 4 -13.85 -1.23 7.33
C THR A 4 -13.81 -0.08 6.32
N MET A 5 -12.95 -0.18 5.31
CA MET A 5 -12.87 0.78 4.20
C MET A 5 -12.66 0.03 2.88
N THR A 6 -13.30 0.49 1.80
CA THR A 6 -13.13 -0.15 0.49
C THR A 6 -11.73 0.10 -0.06
N GLY A 7 -11.19 -0.87 -0.80
CA GLY A 7 -9.87 -0.80 -1.42
C GLY A 7 -9.67 0.46 -2.27
N PRO A 8 -10.57 0.79 -3.22
CA PRO A 8 -10.47 2.02 -4.00
C PRO A 8 -10.42 3.29 -3.15
N HIS A 9 -11.26 3.40 -2.12
CA HIS A 9 -11.24 4.53 -1.20
C HIS A 9 -9.90 4.60 -0.46
N ALA A 10 -9.41 3.47 0.05
CA ALA A 10 -8.15 3.40 0.77
C ALA A 10 -6.95 3.86 -0.07
N LEU A 11 -6.88 3.40 -1.32
CA LEU A 11 -5.80 3.79 -2.23
C LEU A 11 -5.89 5.27 -2.62
N GLN A 12 -7.10 5.78 -2.85
CA GLN A 12 -7.33 7.20 -3.10
C GLN A 12 -6.86 8.03 -1.90
N TRP A 13 -7.18 7.59 -0.68
CA TRP A 13 -6.73 8.29 0.53
C TRP A 13 -5.20 8.28 0.66
N ALA A 14 -4.57 7.13 0.39
CA ALA A 14 -3.11 7.01 0.39
C ALA A 14 -2.44 7.97 -0.58
N LYS A 15 -3.03 8.15 -1.77
CA LYS A 15 -2.55 9.09 -2.78
C LYS A 15 -2.70 10.54 -2.34
N GLU A 16 -3.85 10.91 -1.77
CA GLU A 16 -4.10 12.28 -1.34
C GLU A 16 -3.25 12.66 -0.12
N ILE A 17 -3.13 11.79 0.89
CA ILE A 17 -2.32 12.08 2.08
C ILE A 17 -0.85 12.26 1.70
N SER A 18 -0.35 11.49 0.74
CA SER A 18 1.06 11.56 0.30
C SER A 18 1.43 12.87 -0.40
N LYS A 19 0.46 13.72 -0.74
CA LYS A 19 0.72 15.08 -1.27
C LYS A 19 1.12 16.07 -0.18
N LEU A 20 0.82 15.78 1.08
CA LEU A 20 1.21 16.63 2.20
C LEU A 20 2.71 16.41 2.52
N PRO A 21 3.44 17.45 2.95
CA PRO A 21 4.87 17.33 3.29
C PRO A 21 5.16 16.18 4.26
N ASP A 22 4.35 16.06 5.32
CA ASP A 22 4.48 15.04 6.37
C ASP A 22 3.44 13.92 6.25
N GLY A 23 2.66 13.92 5.16
CA GLY A 23 1.61 12.94 4.97
C GLY A 23 2.16 11.58 4.61
N CYS A 24 1.78 10.57 5.37
CA CYS A 24 2.17 9.18 5.18
C CYS A 24 1.03 8.24 5.60
N PHE A 25 1.18 6.97 5.30
CA PHE A 25 0.24 5.92 5.71
C PHE A 25 0.98 4.68 6.23
N THR A 26 0.23 3.85 6.93
CA THR A 26 0.62 2.50 7.29
C THR A 26 -0.10 1.51 6.38
N ILE A 27 0.59 0.48 5.91
CA ILE A 27 0.03 -0.55 5.03
C ILE A 27 0.42 -1.93 5.55
N ALA A 28 -0.55 -2.85 5.60
CA ALA A 28 -0.33 -4.24 5.97
C ALA A 28 -0.86 -5.18 4.87
N PHE A 29 -0.01 -6.06 4.37
CA PHE A 29 -0.31 -6.91 3.22
C PHE A 29 0.42 -8.25 3.29
N PHE A 30 -0.08 -9.25 2.56
CA PHE A 30 0.65 -10.49 2.33
C PHE A 30 1.63 -10.31 1.17
N PRO A 31 2.95 -10.51 1.38
CA PRO A 31 3.91 -10.31 0.31
C PRO A 31 3.82 -11.46 -0.70
N TYR A 32 3.87 -11.09 -1.97
CA TYR A 32 3.91 -12.02 -3.09
C TYR A 32 4.89 -11.49 -4.15
N SER A 33 5.83 -12.33 -4.55
CA SER A 33 6.79 -12.06 -5.61
C SER A 33 6.58 -13.05 -6.74
N ARG A 34 6.03 -12.56 -7.86
CA ARG A 34 5.86 -13.38 -9.07
C ARG A 34 7.20 -13.80 -9.67
N GLN A 35 8.20 -12.91 -9.66
CA GLN A 35 9.53 -13.20 -10.22
C GLN A 35 10.23 -14.36 -9.48
N LYS A 36 10.06 -14.42 -8.16
CA LYS A 36 10.63 -15.48 -7.32
C LYS A 36 9.72 -16.69 -7.17
N GLY A 37 8.46 -16.59 -7.58
CA GLY A 37 7.45 -17.63 -7.31
C GLY A 37 7.12 -17.80 -5.83
N GLU A 38 7.36 -16.77 -5.01
CA GLU A 38 7.25 -16.82 -3.55
C GLU A 38 6.00 -16.10 -3.06
N ALA A 39 5.21 -16.76 -2.22
CA ALA A 39 4.10 -16.17 -1.47
C ALA A 39 4.30 -16.42 0.03
N SER A 40 4.00 -15.43 0.86
CA SER A 40 4.02 -15.60 2.32
C SER A 40 2.66 -15.39 2.94
N ALA A 41 2.27 -16.29 3.84
CA ALA A 41 1.13 -16.13 4.73
C ALA A 41 1.44 -15.23 5.94
N LYS A 42 2.67 -14.69 6.06
CA LYS A 42 3.03 -13.74 7.10
C LYS A 42 2.67 -12.32 6.65
N LEU A 43 1.84 -11.65 7.42
CA LEU A 43 1.50 -10.24 7.18
C LEU A 43 2.74 -9.37 7.38
N VAL A 44 3.05 -8.52 6.40
CA VAL A 44 4.10 -7.52 6.50
C VAL A 44 3.45 -6.16 6.73
N ILE A 45 3.93 -5.45 7.74
CA ILE A 45 3.51 -4.08 8.06
C ILE A 45 4.62 -3.12 7.62
N ARG A 46 4.23 -2.04 6.94
CA ARG A 46 5.10 -0.93 6.56
C ARG A 46 4.47 0.37 7.02
N GLU A 47 5.20 1.10 7.85
CA GLU A 47 4.82 2.40 8.38
C GLU A 47 5.57 3.51 7.62
N GLY A 48 5.06 4.73 7.69
CA GLY A 48 5.68 5.89 7.05
C GLY A 48 5.68 5.82 5.51
N GLY A 49 4.75 5.07 4.92
CA GLY A 49 4.68 4.89 3.48
C GLY A 49 4.17 6.15 2.76
N LYS A 50 4.67 6.41 1.55
CA LYS A 50 4.16 7.44 0.64
C LYS A 50 3.86 6.87 -0.74
N TYR A 51 2.73 7.25 -1.31
CA TYR A 51 2.33 6.84 -2.65
C TYR A 51 3.30 7.41 -3.67
N ARG A 52 3.60 6.63 -4.71
CA ARG A 52 4.39 7.10 -5.85
C ARG A 52 3.80 6.61 -7.17
N THR A 53 4.15 7.29 -8.25
CA THR A 53 3.94 6.79 -9.61
C THR A 53 5.07 5.85 -10.02
N GLN A 54 4.83 5.12 -11.11
CA GLN A 54 5.87 4.33 -11.77
C GLN A 54 7.05 5.22 -12.20
N LEU A 55 8.27 4.74 -12.00
CA LEU A 55 9.49 5.41 -12.42
C LEU A 55 9.77 5.11 -13.91
N PRO A 56 10.45 6.01 -14.65
CA PRO A 56 10.67 5.83 -16.09
C PRO A 56 11.40 4.54 -16.49
N HIS A 57 12.22 3.99 -15.60
CA HIS A 57 13.00 2.77 -15.82
C HIS A 57 12.30 1.50 -15.32
N GLU A 58 11.18 1.61 -14.61
CA GLU A 58 10.39 0.45 -14.19
C GLU A 58 9.62 -0.08 -15.39
N ARG A 59 9.84 -1.36 -15.76
CA ARG A 59 9.05 -2.06 -16.77
C ARG A 59 8.28 -3.18 -16.10
N PHE A 60 7.00 -2.98 -15.86
CA PHE A 60 6.14 -4.02 -15.27
C PHE A 60 5.60 -4.94 -16.37
N SER A 61 5.72 -6.26 -16.17
CA SER A 61 5.13 -7.30 -17.03
C SER A 61 3.67 -7.60 -16.70
N ILE A 62 3.11 -6.85 -15.77
CA ILE A 62 1.72 -6.92 -15.28
C ILE A 62 1.15 -5.53 -15.49
N ASP A 63 -0.16 -5.47 -15.77
CA ASP A 63 -0.88 -4.20 -15.76
C ASP A 63 -0.61 -3.48 -14.43
N GLY A 64 0.02 -2.30 -14.52
CA GLY A 64 0.46 -1.51 -13.36
C GLY A 64 -0.70 -1.19 -12.41
N GLU A 65 -1.93 -1.22 -12.90
CA GLU A 65 -3.15 -1.02 -12.10
C GLU A 65 -3.37 -2.08 -11.01
N ASN A 66 -2.75 -3.26 -11.13
CA ASN A 66 -2.83 -4.31 -10.10
C ASN A 66 -1.84 -4.10 -8.95
N LEU A 67 -0.87 -3.21 -9.12
CA LEU A 67 0.15 -2.92 -8.14
C LEU A 67 -0.17 -1.61 -7.42
N PHE A 68 0.08 -1.61 -6.13
CA PHE A 68 0.17 -0.39 -5.35
C PHE A 68 1.65 -0.06 -5.15
N LEU A 69 2.07 1.06 -5.74
CA LEU A 69 3.45 1.55 -5.69
C LEU A 69 3.59 2.60 -4.58
N PHE A 70 4.61 2.43 -3.75
CA PHE A 70 4.88 3.35 -2.64
C PHE A 70 6.38 3.43 -2.35
N THR A 71 6.80 4.38 -1.53
CA THR A 71 8.08 4.36 -0.83
C THR A 71 7.86 4.02 0.63
N ASP A 72 8.81 3.35 1.27
CA ASP A 72 8.78 3.20 2.73
C ASP A 72 9.31 4.45 3.46
N ALA A 73 9.42 4.37 4.78
CA ALA A 73 9.91 5.46 5.64
C ALA A 73 11.34 5.92 5.30
N ASN A 74 12.16 5.07 4.65
CA ASN A 74 13.52 5.43 4.22
C ASN A 74 13.54 6.03 2.80
N GLY A 75 12.36 6.18 2.17
CA GLY A 75 12.25 6.64 0.79
C GLY A 75 12.54 5.54 -0.25
N GLU A 76 12.70 4.28 0.17
CA GLU A 76 13.01 3.21 -0.77
C GLU A 76 11.75 2.81 -1.56
N PRO A 77 11.82 2.72 -2.90
CA PRO A 77 10.71 2.26 -3.72
C PRO A 77 10.30 0.82 -3.36
N LYS A 78 9.03 0.64 -3.04
CA LYS A 78 8.36 -0.64 -2.81
C LYS A 78 7.14 -0.78 -3.71
N MET A 79 6.63 -2.00 -3.78
CA MET A 79 5.38 -2.32 -4.46
C MET A 79 4.73 -3.54 -3.79
N CYS A 80 3.41 -3.62 -3.87
CA CYS A 80 2.65 -4.82 -3.53
C CYS A 80 1.44 -4.97 -4.44
N TYR A 81 0.85 -6.16 -4.50
CA TYR A 81 -0.43 -6.32 -5.19
C TYR A 81 -1.53 -5.71 -4.34
N ARG A 82 -2.33 -4.81 -4.92
CA ARG A 82 -3.38 -4.09 -4.18
C ARG A 82 -4.35 -5.06 -3.49
N ILE A 83 -4.75 -6.13 -4.16
CA ILE A 83 -5.69 -7.14 -3.66
C ILE A 83 -5.19 -7.90 -2.42
N LEU A 84 -3.87 -7.87 -2.16
CA LEU A 84 -3.25 -8.53 -1.00
C LEU A 84 -3.13 -7.60 0.22
N ILE A 85 -3.51 -6.34 0.08
CA ILE A 85 -3.60 -5.39 1.20
C ILE A 85 -4.78 -5.81 2.09
N ARG A 86 -4.53 -5.88 3.39
CA ARG A 86 -5.51 -6.29 4.39
C ARG A 86 -5.87 -5.16 5.34
N TYR A 87 -4.91 -4.30 5.65
CA TYR A 87 -5.14 -3.15 6.50
C TYR A 87 -4.38 -1.93 6.00
N MET A 88 -4.94 -0.75 6.23
CA MET A 88 -4.24 0.52 6.09
C MET A 88 -4.58 1.45 7.25
N GLY A 89 -3.62 2.28 7.66
CA GLY A 89 -3.80 3.30 8.70
C GLY A 89 -3.41 4.68 8.18
N PHE A 90 -4.15 5.69 8.61
CA PHE A 90 -4.00 7.07 8.14
C PHE A 90 -3.89 8.05 9.32
N PRO A 91 -3.26 9.23 9.15
CA PRO A 91 -3.01 10.14 10.26
C PRO A 91 -4.28 10.75 10.86
N GLN A 92 -5.39 10.81 10.11
CA GLN A 92 -6.65 11.40 10.57
C GLN A 92 -7.23 10.76 11.85
N ASP A 93 -6.90 9.51 12.11
CA ASP A 93 -7.35 8.76 13.29
C ASP A 93 -6.18 8.10 14.03
N ASN A 94 -5.00 8.75 13.98
CA ASN A 94 -3.77 8.29 14.62
C ASN A 94 -3.33 6.89 14.16
N PHE A 95 -3.39 6.66 12.83
CA PHE A 95 -2.96 5.43 12.16
C PHE A 95 -3.70 4.18 12.62
N LYS A 96 -4.96 4.29 13.03
CA LYS A 96 -5.78 3.13 13.34
C LYS A 96 -5.88 2.25 12.10
N LEU A 97 -5.68 0.94 12.27
CA LEU A 97 -5.76 0.00 11.15
C LEU A 97 -7.21 -0.22 10.73
N HIS A 98 -7.53 0.25 9.52
CA HIS A 98 -8.79 -0.03 8.83
C HIS A 98 -8.66 -1.33 8.05
N LYS A 99 -9.62 -2.23 8.21
CA LYS A 99 -9.71 -3.43 7.37
C LYS A 99 -10.06 -3.02 5.95
N ILE A 100 -9.31 -3.52 4.98
CA ILE A 100 -9.54 -3.20 3.57
C ILE A 100 -10.43 -4.25 2.93
N ASP A 101 -11.53 -3.77 2.39
CA ASP A 101 -12.51 -4.57 1.67
C ASP A 101 -12.36 -4.40 0.16
N TRP A 102 -12.12 -5.51 -0.54
CA TRP A 102 -11.86 -5.50 -1.98
C TRP A 102 -12.98 -6.14 -2.80
N LEU A 103 -13.98 -6.77 -2.16
CA LEU A 103 -15.03 -7.57 -2.81
C LEU A 103 -16.42 -7.17 -2.31
#